data_AF-A0A259Q4A1-F1
#
_entry.id   AF-A0A259Q4A1-F1
#
_cell.length_a   1.000
_cell.length_b   1.000
_cell.length_c   1.000
_cell.angle_alpha   90.00
_cell.angle_beta   90.00
_cell.angle_gamma   90.00
#
_symmetry.space_group_name_H-M   'P 1'
#
loop_
_entity.id
_entity.type
_entity.pdbx_description
1 polymer ?
#
loop_
_entity_poly.entity_id
_entity_poly.type
_entity_poly.pdbx_seq_one_letter_code
_entity_poly.pdbx_strand_id
1 'polypeptide(L)' 'HRAPGARFRTELEDHFSEEEAEHVLDTAIDWGRYAEIYAYDDNADVFSLDNPGAEEAEGLAG' A
#
# COMPACT_ATOMS: atom_id res chain seq x y z
N HIS A 1 -12.02 6.18 -0.38
CA HIS A 1 -12.36 4.71 -0.35
C HIS A 1 -11.23 3.98 0.36
N ARG A 2 -11.49 3.01 1.25
CA ARG A 2 -10.46 2.34 2.09
C ARG A 2 -10.58 0.81 2.12
N ALA A 3 -9.46 0.12 2.23
CA ALA A 3 -9.38 -1.34 2.38
C ALA A 3 -8.17 -1.76 3.25
N PRO A 4 -8.30 -2.80 4.10
CA PRO A 4 -7.17 -3.30 4.88
C PRO A 4 -6.16 -4.04 4.00
N GLY A 5 -4.86 -3.95 4.33
CA GLY A 5 -3.79 -4.65 3.61
C GLY A 5 -3.94 -6.16 3.63
N ALA A 6 -4.42 -6.71 4.75
CA ALA A 6 -4.74 -8.13 4.89
C ALA A 6 -5.66 -8.67 3.78
N ARG A 7 -6.59 -7.85 3.26
CA ARG A 7 -7.44 -8.25 2.14
C ARG A 7 -6.60 -8.60 0.91
N PHE A 8 -5.58 -7.79 0.59
CA PHE A 8 -4.75 -8.00 -0.60
C PHE A 8 -3.73 -9.12 -0.38
N ARG A 9 -3.19 -9.27 0.83
CA ARG A 9 -2.31 -10.40 1.18
C ARG A 9 -3.03 -11.73 0.99
N THR A 10 -4.26 -11.87 1.51
CA THR A 10 -5.06 -13.09 1.34
C THR A 10 -5.29 -13.43 -0.14
N GLU A 11 -5.53 -12.43 -1.00
CA GLU A 11 -5.69 -12.67 -2.45
C GLU A 11 -4.37 -13.07 -3.13
N LEU A 12 -3.22 -12.56 -2.65
CA LEU A 12 -1.90 -12.94 -3.17
C LEU A 12 -1.51 -14.35 -2.69
N GLU A 13 -1.88 -14.73 -1.48
CA GLU A 13 -1.64 -16.07 -0.90
C GLU A 13 -2.35 -17.21 -1.65
N ASP A 14 -3.36 -16.91 -2.46
CA ASP A 14 -3.95 -17.89 -3.39
C ASP A 14 -2.99 -18.30 -4.52
N HIS A 15 -1.90 -17.56 -4.72
CA HIS A 15 -0.93 -17.73 -5.80
C HIS A 15 0.53 -17.87 -5.34
N PHE A 16 0.84 -17.35 -4.16
CA PHE A 16 2.20 -17.26 -3.61
C PHE A 16 2.26 -17.84 -2.20
N SER A 17 3.46 -18.15 -1.72
CA SER A 17 3.64 -18.38 -0.27
C SER A 17 3.36 -17.10 0.52
N GLU A 18 3.08 -17.20 1.82
CA GLU A 18 2.83 -16.04 2.71
C GLU A 18 3.99 -15.02 2.62
N GLU A 19 5.24 -15.50 2.69
CA GLU A 19 6.44 -14.66 2.58
C GLU A 19 6.55 -13.98 1.20
N GLU A 20 6.24 -14.70 0.12
CA GLU A 20 6.23 -14.11 -1.23
C GLU A 20 5.07 -13.13 -1.42
N ALA A 21 3.90 -13.38 -0.84
CA ALA A 21 2.74 -12.51 -0.90
C ALA A 21 3.02 -11.17 -0.20
N GLU A 22 3.68 -11.20 0.95
CA GLU A 22 4.15 -9.99 1.65
C GLU A 22 5.13 -9.21 0.79
N HIS A 23 6.17 -9.86 0.25
CA HIS A 23 7.16 -9.19 -0.59
C HIS A 23 6.58 -8.62 -1.90
N VAL A 24 5.60 -9.30 -2.51
CA VAL A 24 4.88 -8.80 -3.69
C VAL A 24 4.01 -7.60 -3.32
N LEU A 25 3.34 -7.64 -2.17
CA LEU A 25 2.51 -6.52 -1.72
C LEU A 25 3.37 -5.28 -1.42
N ASP A 26 4.50 -5.44 -0.74
CA ASP A 26 5.45 -4.36 -0.47
C ASP A 26 5.95 -3.73 -1.77
N THR A 27 6.32 -4.57 -2.74
CA THR A 27 6.72 -4.11 -4.07
C THR A 27 5.60 -3.31 -4.73
N ALA A 28 4.35 -3.79 -4.65
CA ALA A 28 3.21 -3.08 -5.21
C ALA A 28 2.99 -1.73 -4.51
N ILE A 29 3.07 -1.68 -3.17
CA ILE A 29 2.93 -0.47 -2.37
C ILE A 29 3.95 0.59 -2.81
N ASP A 30 5.22 0.20 -2.93
CA ASP A 30 6.29 1.12 -3.35
C ASP A 30 6.02 1.73 -4.72
N TRP A 31 5.70 0.89 -5.71
CA TRP A 31 5.37 1.38 -7.07
C TRP A 31 4.08 2.18 -7.11
N GLY A 32 3.09 1.81 -6.30
CA GLY A 32 1.80 2.48 -6.21
C GLY A 32 1.91 3.88 -5.59
N ARG A 33 2.73 4.03 -4.53
CA ARG A 33 3.06 5.32 -3.91
C ARG A 33 3.83 6.21 -4.87
N TYR A 34 4.88 5.69 -5.51
CA TYR A 34 5.66 6.43 -6.51
C TYR A 34 4.81 6.96 -7.68
N ALA A 35 3.82 6.18 -8.11
CA ALA A 35 2.90 6.55 -9.19
C ALA A 35 1.65 7.31 -8.71
N GLU A 36 1.55 7.61 -7.41
CA GLU A 36 0.39 8.24 -6.76
C GLU A 36 -0.96 7.55 -7.09
N ILE A 37 -0.98 6.22 -7.16
CA ILE A 37 -2.21 5.45 -7.48
C ILE A 37 -3.11 5.31 -6.24
N TYR A 38 -2.49 5.10 -5.07
CA TYR A 38 -3.16 4.98 -3.77
C TYR A 38 -2.21 5.42 -2.65
N ALA A 39 -2.78 5.83 -1.52
CA ALA A 39 -2.05 5.98 -0.27
C ALA A 39 -2.04 4.64 0.47
N TYR A 40 -1.04 4.45 1.31
CA TYR A 40 -0.96 3.33 2.24
C TYR A 40 -0.52 3.86 3.61
N ASP A 41 -1.21 3.48 4.67
CA ASP A 41 -0.84 3.82 6.06
C ASP A 41 -0.22 2.58 6.71
N ASP A 42 1.10 2.59 6.92
CA ASP A 42 1.85 1.47 7.47
C ASP A 42 1.42 1.12 8.91
N ASN A 43 1.03 2.12 9.70
CA ASN A 43 0.63 1.89 11.10
C ASN A 43 -0.76 1.26 11.18
N ALA A 44 -1.65 1.65 10.28
CA ALA A 44 -3.02 1.14 10.23
C ALA A 44 -3.18 -0.11 9.35
N ASP A 45 -2.18 -0.43 8.50
CA ASP A 45 -2.27 -1.46 7.46
C ASP A 45 -3.49 -1.23 6.55
N VAL A 46 -3.63 0.00 6.04
CA VAL A 46 -4.81 0.42 5.25
C VAL A 46 -4.41 1.13 3.97
N PHE A 47 -4.96 0.65 2.86
CA PHE A 47 -4.97 1.33 1.58
C PHE A 47 -6.09 2.37 1.53
N SER A 48 -5.82 3.51 0.88
CA SER A 48 -6.78 4.57 0.62
C SER A 48 -6.62 5.14 -0.78
N LEU A 49 -7.72 5.53 -1.41
CA LEU A 49 -7.69 6.34 -2.64
C LEU A 49 -7.71 7.84 -2.35
N ASP A 50 -7.74 8.22 -1.08
CA ASP A 50 -7.86 9.61 -0.67
C ASP A 50 -6.45 10.24 -0.63
N ASN A 51 -6.19 11.18 -1.55
CA ASN A 51 -4.97 11.98 -1.67
C ASN A 51 -3.63 11.20 -1.59
N PRO A 52 -3.31 10.37 -2.59
CA PRO A 52 -2.15 9.47 -2.59
C PRO A 52 -0.76 10.14 -2.49
N GLY A 53 -0.64 11.45 -2.78
CA GLY A 53 0.62 12.22 -2.65
C GLY A 53 0.69 13.15 -1.43
N ALA A 54 -0.26 13.07 -0.50
CA ALA A 54 -0.34 13.99 0.64
C ALA A 54 0.91 13.97 1.53
N GLU A 55 1.43 12.78 1.82
CA GLU A 55 2.54 12.57 2.75
C GLU A 55 3.85 13.17 2.21
N GLU A 56 4.08 13.09 0.90
CA GLU A 56 5.25 13.71 0.26
C GLU A 56 5.15 15.25 0.26
N ALA A 57 3.96 15.79 0.02
CA ALA A 57 3.71 17.24 0.05
C ALA A 57 3.90 17.84 1.46
N GLU A 58 3.50 17.12 2.50
CA GLU A 58 3.70 17.53 3.89
C GLU A 58 5.19 17.41 4.32
N GLY A 59 5.90 16.37 3.87
CA GLY A 59 7.33 16.21 4.14
C GLY A 59 8.23 17.25 3.47
N LEU A 60 7.81 17.83 2.34
CA LEU A 60 8.50 18.93 1.67
C LEU A 60 8.18 20.32 2.27
N ALA A 61 7.08 20.42 3.02
CA ALA A 61 6.61 21.68 3.62
C ALA A 61 7.12 21.91 5.06
N GLY A 62 7.74 20.91 5.69
CA GLY A 62 8.33 20.96 7.05
C GLY A 62 9.85 21.16 7.05
#